data_AF-A0A929G7N0-F1
#
_entry.id   AF-A0A929G7N0-F1
#
_cell.length_a   1.000
_cell.length_b   1.000
_cell.length_c   1.000
_cell.angle_alpha   90.00
_cell.angle_beta   90.00
_cell.angle_gamma   90.00
#
_symmetry.space_group_name_H-M   'P 1'
#
loop_
_entity.id
_entity.type
_entity.pdbx_description
1 polymer ?
#
loop_
_entity_poly.entity_id
_entity_poly.type
_entity_poly.pdbx_seq_one_letter_code
_entity_poly.pdbx_strand_id
1 'polypeptide(L)'
;AYAEYERRVAQLMARARRRPLTPKEHKILLGSLVKMRLICNALALHDPEIKPQDREKTAPKLRELREILGEEVASNGRKAIIFSQWTRMLDLTEPALERLKLGWVKLTGAVPSKKRGALIEQFFEDPQCKVFLSTDAGGVGLNLQAASMVVNLDLPWNPAVLAQRIARAHRHGQRHTVNVVNLIAKGTIEERMLDTLAAKRAVFDAAFNEDSTVTDLSFKDAGQGVLQRLEVLLGAREAIRPELVLEPTAVEAEPEAVPAPTLQGFADLLVGRYPGRILLVRQAPQLPSAPADGNVLVVVDRGPAKLRSKVETLLNEHYGDFPTPGLLLMEQEGYRALSALTGGVMEQTAGLAPVYQAPAIPAPARDDERKALERRLRRANKGFDTADKRLKLASVVLQGGFPEEVMRPVRQALAWSLNAHLSLFKERAPDDKLPSPRLVEAELVAPGRVPTDLAARVDRVRALTAPPAEDEEEAPPPSVEAAEGFITTVQELIDLGRELVAQEML
;
A
#
# COMPACT_ATOMS: atom_id res chain seq x y z
N ALA A 1 -34.10 11.92 24.08
CA ALA A 1 -32.83 11.18 24.28
C ALA A 1 -31.66 11.76 23.47
N TYR A 2 -31.63 11.67 22.13
CA TYR A 2 -30.46 12.07 21.32
C TYR A 2 -29.94 13.48 21.61
N ALA A 3 -30.83 14.49 21.53
CA ALA A 3 -30.48 15.90 21.74
C ALA A 3 -29.90 16.20 23.15
N GLU A 4 -30.20 15.37 24.14
CA GLU A 4 -29.63 15.52 25.49
C GLU A 4 -28.13 15.19 25.50
N TYR A 5 -27.76 14.06 24.88
CA TYR A 5 -26.37 13.67 24.73
C TYR A 5 -25.62 14.61 23.79
N GLU A 6 -26.26 15.09 22.73
CA GLU A 6 -25.69 16.10 21.84
C GLU A 6 -25.34 17.39 22.60
N ARG A 7 -26.26 17.93 23.42
CA ARG A 7 -25.98 19.09 24.29
C ARG A 7 -24.82 18.81 25.25
N ARG A 8 -24.79 17.62 25.85
CA ARG A 8 -23.72 17.22 26.78
C ARG A 8 -22.36 17.15 26.08
N VAL A 9 -22.31 16.59 24.87
CA VAL A 9 -21.09 16.55 24.04
C VAL A 9 -20.66 17.97 23.67
N ALA A 10 -21.58 18.82 23.22
CA ALA A 10 -21.29 20.22 22.87
C ALA A 10 -20.71 21.01 24.06
N GLN A 11 -21.24 20.82 25.27
CA GLN A 11 -20.71 21.42 26.49
C GLN A 11 -19.29 20.95 26.81
N LEU A 12 -19.03 19.64 26.67
CA LEU A 12 -17.71 19.07 26.90
C LEU A 12 -16.71 19.56 25.83
N MET A 13 -17.13 19.75 24.59
CA MET A 13 -16.30 20.34 23.53
C MET A 13 -15.97 21.80 23.80
N ALA A 14 -16.96 22.58 24.24
CA ALA A 14 -16.71 23.97 24.61
C ALA A 14 -15.69 24.10 25.76
N ARG A 15 -15.67 23.13 26.69
CA ARG A 15 -14.65 23.05 27.75
C ARG A 15 -13.29 22.61 27.22
N ALA A 16 -13.28 21.60 26.34
CA ALA A 16 -12.07 21.07 25.72
C ALA A 16 -11.27 22.15 24.95
N ARG A 17 -11.98 23.08 24.31
CA ARG A 17 -11.39 24.25 23.64
C ARG A 17 -10.64 25.20 24.57
N ARG A 18 -11.04 25.26 25.84
CA ARG A 18 -10.49 26.17 26.84
C ARG A 18 -9.42 25.51 27.71
N ARG A 19 -9.56 24.21 27.98
CA ARG A 19 -8.60 23.42 28.74
C ARG A 19 -8.69 21.94 28.36
N PRO A 20 -7.60 21.15 28.57
CA PRO A 20 -7.68 19.69 28.49
C PRO A 20 -8.80 19.13 29.37
N LEU A 21 -9.52 18.14 28.85
CA LEU A 21 -10.56 17.43 29.60
C LEU A 21 -9.94 16.55 30.68
N THR A 22 -10.60 16.51 31.84
CA THR A 22 -10.24 15.53 32.87
C THR A 22 -10.54 14.10 32.39
N PRO A 23 -9.90 13.06 32.95
CA PRO A 23 -10.21 11.67 32.61
C PRO A 23 -11.69 11.31 32.76
N LYS A 24 -12.35 11.88 33.79
CA LYS A 24 -13.79 11.71 34.02
C LYS A 24 -14.63 12.36 32.91
N GLU A 25 -14.29 13.59 32.51
CA GLU A 25 -14.95 14.29 31.41
C GLU A 25 -14.73 13.55 30.08
N HIS A 26 -13.53 13.02 29.84
CA HIS A 26 -13.21 12.22 28.66
C HIS A 26 -14.04 10.93 28.61
N LYS A 27 -14.17 10.21 29.73
CA LYS A 27 -15.03 9.02 29.82
C LYS A 27 -16.49 9.35 29.55
N ILE A 28 -16.99 10.48 30.07
CA ILE A 28 -18.37 10.93 29.85
C ILE A 28 -18.59 11.28 28.37
N LEU A 29 -17.62 11.96 27.75
CA LEU A 29 -17.67 12.31 26.34
C LEU A 29 -17.79 11.07 25.46
N LEU A 30 -16.86 10.12 25.61
CA LEU A 30 -16.88 8.86 24.87
C LEU A 30 -18.17 8.08 25.09
N GLY A 31 -18.62 7.99 26.35
CA GLY A 31 -19.90 7.35 26.69
C GLY A 31 -21.09 8.02 26.00
N SER A 32 -21.11 9.35 25.94
CA SER A 32 -22.19 10.12 25.28
C SER A 32 -22.21 9.87 23.78
N LEU A 33 -21.05 9.79 23.12
CA LEU A 33 -20.97 9.45 21.69
C LEU A 33 -21.47 8.04 21.40
N VAL A 34 -21.10 7.06 22.23
CA VAL A 34 -21.60 5.69 22.11
C VAL A 34 -23.12 5.67 22.27
N LYS A 35 -23.68 6.42 23.24
CA LYS A 35 -25.14 6.54 23.41
C LYS A 35 -25.81 7.20 22.20
N MET A 36 -25.25 8.28 21.67
CA MET A 36 -25.76 8.93 20.45
C MET A 36 -25.84 7.94 19.29
N ARG A 37 -24.79 7.14 19.05
CA ARG A 37 -24.77 6.11 18.00
C ARG A 37 -25.77 4.98 18.24
N LEU A 38 -25.91 4.51 19.48
CA LEU A 38 -26.92 3.51 19.83
C LEU A 38 -28.33 4.00 19.50
N ILE A 39 -28.63 5.25 19.82
CA ILE A 39 -29.94 5.88 19.56
C ILE A 39 -30.20 6.02 18.05
N CYS A 40 -29.18 6.32 17.23
CA CYS A 40 -29.32 6.35 15.76
C CYS A 40 -29.77 5.00 15.18
N ASN A 41 -29.36 3.89 15.80
CA ASN A 41 -29.79 2.56 15.42
C ASN A 41 -31.19 2.24 15.93
N ALA A 42 -31.37 2.25 17.26
CA ALA A 42 -32.69 2.11 17.88
C ALA A 42 -32.69 2.63 19.31
N LEU A 43 -33.77 3.33 19.70
CA LEU A 43 -33.92 3.82 21.08
C LEU A 43 -33.90 2.67 22.10
N ALA A 44 -34.47 1.51 21.75
CA ALA A 44 -34.47 0.29 22.58
C ALA A 44 -33.07 -0.27 22.90
N LEU A 45 -32.03 0.09 22.14
CA LEU A 45 -30.66 -0.27 22.49
C LEU A 45 -30.14 0.56 23.66
N HIS A 46 -30.63 1.79 23.79
CA HIS A 46 -30.28 2.70 24.86
C HIS A 46 -31.16 2.52 26.10
N ASP A 47 -32.48 2.39 25.89
CA ASP A 47 -33.49 2.35 26.95
C ASP A 47 -33.99 0.91 27.18
N PRO A 48 -33.64 0.30 28.32
CA PRO A 48 -34.05 -1.07 28.63
C PRO A 48 -35.53 -1.19 29.03
N GLU A 49 -36.21 -0.09 29.39
CA GLU A 49 -37.61 -0.09 29.82
C GLU A 49 -38.58 -0.31 28.65
N ILE A 50 -38.10 -0.13 27.42
CA ILE A 50 -38.88 -0.38 26.21
C ILE A 50 -39.20 -1.88 26.11
N LYS A 51 -40.50 -2.17 26.15
CA LYS A 51 -41.07 -3.52 26.05
C LYS A 51 -40.63 -4.18 24.74
N PRO A 52 -40.32 -5.51 24.74
CA PRO A 52 -39.85 -6.23 23.55
C PRO A 52 -40.64 -5.97 22.27
N GLN A 53 -41.98 -5.98 22.36
CA GLN A 53 -42.91 -5.77 21.25
C GLN A 53 -42.83 -4.37 20.59
N ASP A 54 -42.30 -3.37 21.31
CA ASP A 54 -42.20 -2.00 20.81
C ASP A 54 -40.77 -1.64 20.40
N ARG A 55 -39.79 -2.52 20.64
CA ARG A 55 -38.37 -2.24 20.36
C ARG A 55 -38.11 -1.99 18.89
N GLU A 56 -38.70 -2.78 17.99
CA GLU A 56 -38.53 -2.60 16.55
C GLU A 56 -39.06 -1.25 16.05
N LYS A 57 -40.19 -0.78 16.61
CA LYS A 57 -40.78 0.53 16.26
C LYS A 57 -39.84 1.69 16.56
N THR A 58 -38.87 1.47 17.44
CA THR A 58 -37.87 2.49 17.80
C THR A 58 -36.62 2.48 16.92
N ALA A 59 -36.58 1.59 15.90
CA ALA A 59 -35.42 1.36 15.05
C ALA A 59 -35.70 1.83 13.60
N PRO A 60 -35.51 3.13 13.28
CA PRO A 60 -35.87 3.68 11.97
C PRO A 60 -35.13 2.98 10.82
N LYS A 61 -33.88 2.57 11.05
CA LYS A 61 -33.07 1.85 10.05
C LYS A 61 -33.64 0.47 9.68
N LEU A 62 -34.39 -0.18 10.57
CA LEU A 62 -34.98 -1.48 10.27
C LEU A 62 -36.16 -1.38 9.30
N ARG A 63 -36.82 -0.21 9.23
CA ARG A 63 -37.83 0.05 8.20
C ARG A 63 -37.21 0.04 6.82
N GLU A 64 -36.16 0.85 6.63
CA GLU A 64 -35.43 0.94 5.36
C GLU A 64 -34.78 -0.39 4.99
N LEU A 65 -34.18 -1.09 5.97
CA LEU A 65 -33.62 -2.42 5.78
C LEU A 65 -34.65 -3.40 5.22
N ARG A 66 -35.89 -3.39 5.75
CA ARG A 66 -36.94 -4.31 5.31
C ARG A 66 -37.32 -4.06 3.85
N GLU A 67 -37.36 -2.80 3.42
CA GLU A 67 -37.63 -2.43 2.03
C GLU A 67 -36.51 -2.93 1.12
N ILE A 68 -35.25 -2.64 1.47
CA ILE A 68 -34.07 -3.13 0.74
C ILE A 68 -34.06 -4.66 0.62
N LEU A 69 -34.31 -5.37 1.71
CA LEU A 69 -34.33 -6.84 1.70
C LEU A 69 -35.51 -7.40 0.91
N GLY A 70 -36.68 -6.74 0.93
CA GLY A 70 -37.83 -7.14 0.12
C GLY A 70 -37.54 -7.07 -1.38
N GLU A 71 -36.94 -5.97 -1.82
CA GLU A 71 -36.61 -5.73 -3.23
C GLU A 71 -35.43 -6.58 -3.69
N GLU A 72 -34.32 -6.55 -2.96
CA GLU A 72 -33.04 -7.07 -3.46
C GLU A 72 -32.78 -8.52 -3.08
N VAL A 73 -33.37 -9.02 -2.00
CA VAL A 73 -33.12 -10.38 -1.50
C VAL A 73 -34.33 -11.28 -1.74
N ALA A 74 -35.52 -10.87 -1.30
CA ALA A 74 -36.72 -11.69 -1.44
C ALA A 74 -37.18 -11.81 -2.91
N SER A 75 -37.18 -10.70 -3.67
CA SER A 75 -37.65 -10.70 -5.07
C SER A 75 -36.60 -11.22 -6.06
N ASN A 76 -35.32 -10.84 -5.87
CA ASN A 76 -34.24 -11.19 -6.80
C ASN A 76 -33.47 -12.47 -6.40
N GLY A 77 -33.81 -13.09 -5.27
CA GLY A 77 -33.21 -14.34 -4.79
C GLY A 77 -31.72 -14.25 -4.38
N ARG A 78 -31.17 -13.03 -4.31
CA ARG A 78 -29.76 -12.76 -3.92
C ARG A 78 -29.53 -13.09 -2.44
N LYS A 79 -28.26 -13.20 -2.05
CA LYS A 79 -27.86 -13.34 -0.63
C LYS A 79 -27.21 -12.04 -0.14
N ALA A 80 -27.46 -11.69 1.12
CA ALA A 80 -26.98 -10.45 1.73
C ALA A 80 -26.24 -10.70 3.06
N ILE A 81 -25.24 -9.89 3.33
CA ILE A 81 -24.56 -9.82 4.63
C ILE A 81 -24.99 -8.54 5.33
N ILE A 82 -25.42 -8.65 6.58
CA ILE A 82 -25.84 -7.50 7.39
C ILE A 82 -24.86 -7.36 8.56
N PHE A 83 -24.17 -6.23 8.61
CA PHE A 83 -23.21 -5.91 9.67
C PHE A 83 -23.74 -4.89 10.67
N SER A 84 -23.37 -5.09 11.94
CA SER A 84 -23.58 -4.15 13.04
C SER A 84 -22.47 -4.29 14.08
N GLN A 85 -22.07 -3.19 14.71
CA GLN A 85 -21.17 -3.22 15.88
C GLN A 85 -21.86 -3.78 17.13
N TRP A 86 -23.19 -3.80 17.16
CA TRP A 86 -23.98 -4.20 18.32
C TRP A 86 -24.76 -5.47 18.05
N THR A 87 -24.47 -6.53 18.82
CA THR A 87 -25.20 -7.80 18.77
C THR A 87 -26.70 -7.59 18.99
N ARG A 88 -27.08 -6.76 19.96
CA ARG A 88 -28.48 -6.40 20.23
C ARG A 88 -29.19 -5.78 19.03
N MET A 89 -28.47 -5.07 18.15
CA MET A 89 -29.06 -4.54 16.92
C MET A 89 -29.32 -5.66 15.90
N LEU A 90 -28.42 -6.66 15.81
CA LEU A 90 -28.67 -7.86 14.99
C LEU A 90 -29.89 -8.62 15.51
N ASP A 91 -30.04 -8.76 16.82
CA ASP A 91 -31.22 -9.41 17.41
C ASP A 91 -32.52 -8.68 17.03
N LEU A 92 -32.50 -7.34 16.92
CA LEU A 92 -33.65 -6.56 16.45
C LEU A 92 -33.96 -6.76 14.96
N THR A 93 -33.02 -7.27 14.15
CA THR A 93 -33.26 -7.53 12.72
C THR A 93 -34.02 -8.83 12.48
N GLU A 94 -33.92 -9.80 13.39
CA GLU A 94 -34.48 -11.15 13.20
C GLU A 94 -36.01 -11.15 12.96
N PRO A 95 -36.83 -10.39 13.71
CA PRO A 95 -38.27 -10.29 13.45
C PRO A 95 -38.61 -9.68 12.08
N ALA A 96 -37.72 -8.88 11.49
CA ALA A 96 -37.89 -8.37 10.14
C ALA A 96 -37.63 -9.44 9.08
N LEU A 97 -36.63 -10.29 9.30
CA LEU A 97 -36.32 -11.42 8.43
C LEU A 97 -37.44 -12.47 8.45
N GLU A 98 -38.00 -12.75 9.63
CA GLU A 98 -39.15 -13.66 9.80
C GLU A 98 -40.37 -13.21 8.98
N ARG A 99 -40.74 -11.93 9.06
CA ARG A 99 -41.87 -11.37 8.28
C ARG A 99 -41.64 -11.41 6.78
N LEU A 100 -40.38 -11.29 6.34
CA LEU A 100 -39.99 -11.44 4.95
C LEU A 100 -39.80 -12.90 4.53
N LYS A 101 -39.94 -13.86 5.46
CA LYS A 101 -39.72 -15.31 5.23
C LYS A 101 -38.34 -15.61 4.66
N LEU A 102 -37.31 -14.87 5.12
CA LEU A 102 -35.92 -15.07 4.72
C LEU A 102 -35.22 -15.92 5.77
N GLY A 103 -34.54 -16.99 5.39
CA GLY A 103 -33.67 -17.74 6.29
C GLY A 103 -32.36 -16.98 6.56
N TRP A 104 -31.83 -17.10 7.77
CA TRP A 104 -30.59 -16.44 8.16
C TRP A 104 -29.70 -17.28 9.06
N VAL A 105 -28.41 -16.92 9.08
CA VAL A 105 -27.45 -17.37 10.08
C VAL A 105 -26.87 -16.16 10.80
N LYS A 106 -26.47 -16.34 12.06
CA LYS A 106 -25.91 -15.27 12.90
C LYS A 106 -24.54 -15.66 13.45
N LEU A 107 -23.52 -14.88 13.09
CA LEU A 107 -22.15 -15.03 13.56
C LEU A 107 -21.73 -13.83 14.42
N THR A 108 -21.65 -14.05 15.73
CA THR A 108 -21.14 -13.07 16.70
C THR A 108 -19.91 -13.60 17.41
N GLY A 109 -19.21 -12.74 18.16
CA GLY A 109 -18.05 -13.14 18.96
C GLY A 109 -18.34 -14.26 19.98
N ALA A 110 -19.60 -14.41 20.39
CA ALA A 110 -20.03 -15.46 21.31
C ALA A 110 -20.10 -16.85 20.65
N VAL A 111 -20.09 -16.94 19.32
CA VAL A 111 -20.15 -18.22 18.61
C VAL A 111 -18.78 -18.92 18.69
N PRO A 112 -18.69 -20.13 19.29
CA PRO A 112 -17.44 -20.88 19.39
C PRO A 112 -16.85 -21.19 18.02
N SER A 113 -15.51 -21.16 17.92
CA SER A 113 -14.79 -21.37 16.64
C SER A 113 -15.25 -22.62 15.87
N LYS A 114 -15.45 -23.75 16.59
CA LYS A 114 -15.90 -25.03 16.02
C LYS A 114 -17.26 -24.96 15.30
N LYS A 115 -18.15 -24.05 15.69
CA LYS A 115 -19.49 -23.89 15.09
C LYS A 115 -19.52 -22.92 13.90
N ARG A 116 -18.45 -22.14 13.70
CA ARG A 116 -18.43 -21.09 12.67
C ARG A 116 -18.45 -21.67 11.26
N GLY A 117 -17.75 -22.78 11.03
CA GLY A 117 -17.72 -23.47 9.73
C GLY A 117 -19.12 -23.86 9.24
N ALA A 118 -19.90 -24.53 10.11
CA ALA A 118 -21.26 -24.96 9.79
C ALA A 118 -22.20 -23.81 9.42
N LEU A 119 -22.08 -22.64 10.07
CA LEU A 119 -22.89 -21.47 9.73
C LEU A 119 -22.54 -20.90 8.35
N ILE A 120 -21.25 -20.91 8.00
CA ILE A 120 -20.79 -20.47 6.68
C ILE A 120 -21.27 -21.46 5.62
N GLU A 121 -21.07 -22.76 5.84
CA GLU A 121 -21.53 -23.83 4.94
C GLU A 121 -23.04 -23.73 4.71
N GLN A 122 -23.84 -23.61 5.78
CA GLN A 122 -25.27 -23.38 5.68
C GLN A 122 -25.60 -22.14 4.84
N PHE A 123 -24.90 -21.03 5.04
CA PHE A 123 -25.10 -19.83 4.22
C PHE A 123 -24.71 -20.00 2.75
N PHE A 124 -23.77 -20.88 2.42
CA PHE A 124 -23.41 -21.15 1.03
C PHE A 124 -24.42 -22.12 0.39
N GLU A 125 -24.66 -23.25 1.03
CA GLU A 125 -25.35 -24.40 0.44
C GLU A 125 -26.87 -24.32 0.52
N ASP A 126 -27.42 -23.78 1.60
CA ASP A 126 -28.87 -23.70 1.78
C ASP A 126 -29.45 -22.56 0.91
N PRO A 127 -30.33 -22.85 -0.07
CA PRO A 127 -30.96 -21.82 -0.88
C PRO A 127 -31.94 -20.94 -0.10
N GLN A 128 -32.50 -21.43 1.01
CA GLN A 128 -33.42 -20.69 1.89
C GLN A 128 -32.66 -19.77 2.86
N CYS A 129 -31.39 -20.07 3.15
CA CYS A 129 -30.52 -19.18 3.92
C CYS A 129 -30.03 -18.02 3.05
N LYS A 130 -30.74 -16.89 3.12
CA LYS A 130 -30.50 -15.71 2.28
C LYS A 130 -29.68 -14.62 2.99
N VAL A 131 -29.67 -14.60 4.32
CA VAL A 131 -29.07 -13.51 5.09
C VAL A 131 -28.00 -14.01 6.06
N PHE A 132 -26.86 -13.32 6.09
CA PHE A 132 -25.80 -13.56 7.06
C PHE A 132 -25.66 -12.35 8.00
N LEU A 133 -26.02 -12.52 9.27
CA LEU A 133 -25.88 -11.49 10.31
C LEU A 133 -24.50 -11.58 10.96
N SER A 134 -23.74 -10.49 11.02
CA SER A 134 -22.41 -10.51 11.61
C SER A 134 -22.02 -9.25 12.36
N THR A 135 -21.21 -9.43 13.41
CA THR A 135 -20.48 -8.33 14.04
C THR A 135 -19.01 -8.31 13.60
N ASP A 136 -18.32 -7.22 13.89
CA ASP A 136 -16.87 -7.08 13.61
C ASP A 136 -16.00 -8.12 14.35
N ALA A 137 -16.57 -8.80 15.37
CA ALA A 137 -15.91 -9.90 16.08
C ALA A 137 -15.67 -11.14 15.20
N GLY A 138 -16.16 -11.15 13.95
CA GLY A 138 -15.80 -12.11 12.89
C GLY A 138 -14.41 -11.87 12.25
N GLY A 139 -13.47 -11.21 12.95
CA GLY A 139 -12.17 -10.72 12.44
C GLY A 139 -11.18 -11.75 11.85
N VAL A 140 -11.56 -13.02 11.73
CA VAL A 140 -10.80 -14.02 10.96
C VAL A 140 -11.20 -13.96 9.48
N GLY A 141 -10.39 -14.47 8.57
CA GLY A 141 -10.55 -14.42 7.09
C GLY A 141 -11.81 -15.05 6.47
N LEU A 142 -13.01 -14.88 7.06
CA LEU A 142 -14.31 -15.37 6.57
C LEU A 142 -14.48 -15.06 5.08
N ASN A 143 -14.80 -16.10 4.30
CA ASN A 143 -15.16 -16.00 2.90
C ASN A 143 -16.68 -16.07 2.80
N LEU A 144 -17.32 -14.96 2.41
CA LEU A 144 -18.78 -14.84 2.29
C LEU A 144 -19.18 -14.40 0.88
N GLN A 145 -18.37 -14.77 -0.13
CA GLN A 145 -18.59 -14.45 -1.54
C GLN A 145 -19.90 -15.00 -2.13
N ALA A 146 -20.64 -15.85 -1.41
CA ALA A 146 -22.01 -16.22 -1.80
C ALA A 146 -22.99 -15.03 -1.76
N ALA A 147 -22.68 -13.98 -1.00
CA ALA A 147 -23.47 -12.76 -0.96
C ALA A 147 -23.04 -11.75 -2.01
N SER A 148 -23.99 -11.18 -2.72
CA SER A 148 -23.80 -10.06 -3.66
C SER A 148 -24.27 -8.72 -3.08
N MET A 149 -24.68 -8.71 -1.80
CA MET A 149 -25.08 -7.49 -1.10
C MET A 149 -24.44 -7.44 0.30
N VAL A 150 -23.97 -6.26 0.69
CA VAL A 150 -23.47 -5.95 2.03
C VAL A 150 -24.23 -4.74 2.56
N VAL A 151 -24.96 -4.91 3.66
CA VAL A 151 -25.68 -3.84 4.35
C VAL A 151 -25.00 -3.55 5.68
N ASN A 152 -24.54 -2.32 5.88
CA ASN A 152 -24.04 -1.84 7.15
C ASN A 152 -25.16 -1.09 7.87
N LEU A 153 -25.68 -1.67 8.98
CA LEU A 153 -26.65 -0.97 9.83
C LEU A 153 -25.99 0.21 10.54
N ASP A 154 -24.71 0.10 10.83
CA ASP A 154 -23.89 1.14 11.41
C ASP A 154 -22.44 1.06 10.92
N LEU A 155 -21.80 2.22 10.81
CA LEU A 155 -20.44 2.32 10.32
C LEU A 155 -19.43 2.27 11.45
N PRO A 156 -18.34 1.49 11.31
CA PRO A 156 -17.23 1.55 12.24
C PRO A 156 -16.50 2.89 12.08
N TRP A 157 -15.93 3.39 13.18
CA TRP A 157 -15.11 4.60 13.16
C TRP A 157 -13.81 4.44 12.34
N ASN A 158 -13.35 3.20 12.16
CA ASN A 158 -12.15 2.87 11.44
C ASN A 158 -12.51 2.46 9.99
N PRO A 159 -12.08 3.23 8.96
CA PRO A 159 -12.30 2.88 7.56
C PRO A 159 -11.79 1.47 7.19
N ALA A 160 -10.68 1.03 7.79
CA ALA A 160 -10.12 -0.29 7.52
C ALA A 160 -11.10 -1.42 7.90
N VAL A 161 -11.85 -1.23 8.99
CA VAL A 161 -12.87 -2.21 9.42
C VAL A 161 -14.03 -2.24 8.41
N LEU A 162 -14.46 -1.09 7.90
CA LEU A 162 -15.48 -1.02 6.86
C LEU A 162 -15.02 -1.70 5.56
N ALA A 163 -13.79 -1.41 5.12
CA ALA A 163 -13.19 -2.07 3.94
C ALA A 163 -13.10 -3.59 4.13
N GLN A 164 -12.75 -4.05 5.34
CA GLN A 164 -12.73 -5.47 5.68
C GLN A 164 -14.11 -6.12 5.65
N ARG A 165 -15.18 -5.41 6.04
CA ARG A 165 -16.57 -5.91 5.92
C ARG A 165 -16.92 -6.13 4.45
N ILE A 166 -16.64 -5.15 3.59
CA ILE A 166 -16.91 -5.22 2.15
C ILE A 166 -16.11 -6.37 1.50
N ALA A 167 -14.83 -6.50 1.86
CA ALA A 167 -13.94 -7.55 1.35
C ALA A 167 -14.37 -8.98 1.72
N ARG A 168 -15.35 -9.17 2.62
CA ARG A 168 -15.92 -10.51 2.91
C ARG A 168 -16.75 -11.04 1.74
N ALA A 169 -17.44 -10.15 1.05
CA ALA A 169 -18.23 -10.47 -0.15
C ALA A 169 -17.46 -10.15 -1.43
N HIS A 170 -16.74 -9.02 -1.46
CA HIS A 170 -15.94 -8.58 -2.61
C HIS A 170 -14.54 -9.20 -2.58
N ARG A 171 -14.45 -10.46 -3.01
CA ARG A 171 -13.21 -11.26 -3.02
C ARG A 171 -13.09 -12.07 -4.32
N HIS A 172 -11.87 -12.50 -4.66
CA HIS A 172 -11.63 -13.43 -5.76
C HIS A 172 -12.53 -14.67 -5.65
N GLY A 173 -13.34 -14.91 -6.68
CA GLY A 173 -14.36 -15.97 -6.71
C GLY A 173 -15.80 -15.45 -6.72
N GLN A 174 -16.00 -14.16 -6.42
CA GLN A 174 -17.28 -13.48 -6.60
C GLN A 174 -17.62 -13.34 -8.09
N ARG A 175 -18.83 -13.77 -8.49
CA ARG A 175 -19.33 -13.72 -9.88
C ARG A 175 -20.30 -12.58 -10.14
N HIS A 176 -20.80 -11.93 -9.08
CA HIS A 176 -21.78 -10.86 -9.15
C HIS A 176 -21.21 -9.56 -8.62
N THR A 177 -21.69 -8.43 -9.16
CA THR A 177 -21.41 -7.11 -8.60
C THR A 177 -21.87 -7.05 -7.14
N VAL A 178 -20.99 -6.61 -6.24
CA VAL A 178 -21.30 -6.50 -4.82
C VAL A 178 -21.88 -5.12 -4.52
N ASN A 179 -23.16 -5.07 -4.19
CA ASN A 179 -23.84 -3.84 -3.80
C ASN A 179 -23.62 -3.57 -2.31
N VAL A 180 -23.05 -2.40 -1.98
CA VAL A 180 -22.80 -1.99 -0.59
C VAL A 180 -23.78 -0.89 -0.20
N VAL A 181 -24.60 -1.15 0.83
CA VAL A 181 -25.57 -0.19 1.37
C VAL A 181 -25.15 0.20 2.78
N ASN A 182 -24.97 1.50 3.03
CA ASN A 182 -24.64 2.04 4.34
C ASN A 182 -25.84 2.83 4.88
N LEU A 183 -26.46 2.35 5.97
CA LEU A 183 -27.59 3.03 6.58
C LEU A 183 -27.12 4.09 7.58
N ILE A 184 -27.56 5.33 7.37
CA ILE A 184 -27.09 6.50 8.11
C ILE A 184 -28.29 7.32 8.57
N ALA A 185 -28.31 7.64 9.86
CA ALA A 185 -29.30 8.57 10.40
C ALA A 185 -28.92 10.02 10.03
N LYS A 186 -29.71 10.64 9.15
CA LYS A 186 -29.55 12.03 8.70
C LYS A 186 -29.63 13.03 9.86
N GLY A 187 -28.80 14.06 9.82
CA GLY A 187 -28.74 15.12 10.84
C GLY A 187 -28.12 14.67 12.15
N THR A 188 -27.44 13.52 12.17
CA THR A 188 -26.84 12.94 13.39
C THR A 188 -25.33 12.79 13.28
N ILE A 189 -24.73 12.29 14.36
CA ILE A 189 -23.34 11.88 14.45
C ILE A 189 -22.91 10.93 13.33
N GLU A 190 -23.81 10.09 12.82
CA GLU A 190 -23.46 9.15 11.76
C GLU A 190 -23.25 9.82 10.40
N GLU A 191 -24.00 10.88 10.09
CA GLU A 191 -23.79 11.69 8.89
C GLU A 191 -22.44 12.41 8.97
N ARG A 192 -22.15 13.02 10.13
CA ARG A 192 -20.84 13.65 10.40
C ARG A 192 -19.69 12.65 10.29
N MET A 193 -19.90 11.40 10.73
CA MET A 193 -18.92 10.32 10.61
C MET A 193 -18.59 10.00 9.15
N LEU A 194 -19.58 10.04 8.24
CA LEU A 194 -19.34 9.84 6.82
C LEU A 194 -18.42 10.89 6.22
N ASP A 195 -18.67 12.17 6.51
CA ASP A 195 -17.83 13.28 6.02
C ASP A 195 -16.38 13.11 6.48
N THR A 196 -16.19 12.65 7.72
CA THR A 196 -14.87 12.35 8.28
C THR A 196 -14.23 11.12 7.63
N LEU A 197 -15.01 10.07 7.34
CA LEU A 197 -14.52 8.87 6.65
C LEU A 197 -14.10 9.20 5.21
N ALA A 198 -14.85 10.07 4.53
CA ALA A 198 -14.54 10.53 3.17
C ALA A 198 -13.28 11.41 3.15
N ALA A 199 -13.18 12.40 4.04
CA ALA A 199 -11.98 13.23 4.19
C ALA A 199 -10.74 12.39 4.54
N LYS A 200 -10.90 11.39 5.42
CA LYS A 200 -9.81 10.46 5.76
C LYS A 200 -9.43 9.56 4.61
N ARG A 201 -10.38 9.06 3.84
CA ARG A 201 -10.08 8.24 2.65
C ARG A 201 -9.29 9.05 1.65
N ALA A 202 -9.63 10.33 1.43
CA ALA A 202 -8.82 11.23 0.61
C ALA A 202 -7.38 11.42 1.14
N VAL A 203 -7.20 11.55 2.46
CA VAL A 203 -5.86 11.63 3.08
C VAL A 203 -5.08 10.31 2.97
N PHE A 204 -5.76 9.17 3.14
CA PHE A 204 -5.17 7.85 2.96
C PHE A 204 -4.77 7.63 1.50
N ASP A 205 -5.67 7.91 0.55
CA ASP A 205 -5.41 7.80 -0.88
C ASP A 205 -4.26 8.72 -1.30
N ALA A 206 -4.18 9.96 -0.76
CA ALA A 206 -3.04 10.86 -0.98
C ALA A 206 -1.72 10.38 -0.35
N ALA A 207 -1.77 9.64 0.76
CA ALA A 207 -0.58 9.06 1.40
C ALA A 207 -0.09 7.77 0.71
N PHE A 208 -0.96 7.12 -0.07
CA PHE A 208 -0.68 5.88 -0.81
C PHE A 208 -0.45 6.11 -2.31
N ASN A 209 -0.82 7.28 -2.86
CA ASN A 209 -0.47 7.68 -4.22
C ASN A 209 1.01 8.10 -4.30
N GLU A 210 1.76 7.45 -5.18
CA GLU A 210 3.21 7.63 -5.35
C GLU A 210 3.61 9.02 -5.90
N ASP A 211 2.65 9.84 -6.34
CA ASP A 211 2.92 11.15 -6.99
C ASP A 211 2.52 12.40 -6.18
N SER A 212 2.00 12.27 -4.96
CA SER A 212 1.67 13.46 -4.13
C SER A 212 2.79 13.84 -3.18
N THR A 213 3.42 15.00 -3.42
CA THR A 213 4.39 15.61 -2.50
C THR A 213 3.71 15.92 -1.15
N VAL A 214 4.15 15.19 -0.12
CA VAL A 214 3.70 15.33 1.28
C VAL A 214 4.32 16.59 1.89
N THR A 215 3.94 17.78 1.41
CA THR A 215 4.50 19.04 1.93
C THR A 215 3.51 19.95 2.65
N ASP A 216 2.20 19.67 2.65
CA ASP A 216 1.22 20.51 3.36
C ASP A 216 0.34 19.73 4.34
N LEU A 217 0.96 19.07 5.31
CA LEU A 217 0.24 18.46 6.44
C LEU A 217 0.86 18.88 7.77
N SER A 218 0.35 19.97 8.35
CA SER A 218 0.66 20.40 9.72
C SER A 218 -0.12 19.55 10.73
N PHE A 219 0.55 18.56 11.34
CA PHE A 219 0.00 17.72 12.42
C PHE A 219 0.49 18.13 13.81
N LYS A 220 0.28 19.38 14.22
CA LYS A 220 0.61 19.83 15.59
C LYS A 220 -0.33 19.33 16.70
N ASP A 221 -1.37 18.56 16.39
CA ASP A 221 -2.46 18.27 17.34
C ASP A 221 -2.75 16.77 17.57
N ALA A 222 -1.79 15.87 17.32
CA ALA A 222 -2.03 14.42 17.43
C ALA A 222 -2.33 13.90 18.85
N GLY A 223 -1.98 14.66 19.90
CA GLY A 223 -2.35 14.37 21.30
C GLY A 223 -3.80 14.73 21.67
N GLN A 224 -4.54 15.42 20.79
CA GLN A 224 -5.96 15.76 21.00
C GLN A 224 -6.90 14.93 20.12
N GLY A 225 -6.48 13.71 19.76
CA GLY A 225 -7.12 12.91 18.74
C GLY A 225 -8.64 12.81 18.86
N VAL A 226 -9.23 12.53 20.04
CA VAL A 226 -10.70 12.41 20.16
C VAL A 226 -11.41 13.76 20.02
N LEU A 227 -10.83 14.83 20.54
CA LEU A 227 -11.41 16.17 20.60
C LEU A 227 -11.37 16.88 19.26
N GLN A 228 -10.26 16.79 18.54
CA GLN A 228 -10.17 17.32 17.18
C GLN A 228 -10.98 16.46 16.18
N ARG A 229 -11.03 15.13 16.38
CA ARG A 229 -11.97 14.24 15.69
C ARG A 229 -13.41 14.72 15.90
N LEU A 230 -13.76 15.08 17.14
CA LEU A 230 -15.07 15.63 17.49
C LEU A 230 -15.30 17.04 16.96
N GLU A 231 -14.30 17.90 16.89
CA GLU A 231 -14.43 19.27 16.38
C GLU A 231 -14.65 19.30 14.87
N VAL A 232 -14.02 18.40 14.11
CA VAL A 232 -14.32 18.20 12.68
C VAL A 232 -15.72 17.60 12.52
N LEU A 233 -16.11 16.65 13.37
CA LEU A 233 -17.46 16.08 13.36
C LEU A 233 -18.54 17.10 13.76
N LEU A 234 -18.24 18.02 14.68
CA LEU A 234 -19.19 18.97 15.26
C LEU A 234 -19.13 20.37 14.62
N GLY A 235 -18.10 20.64 13.81
CA GLY A 235 -17.85 21.88 13.06
C GLY A 235 -18.78 22.06 11.87
N ALA A 236 -18.90 23.31 11.41
CA ALA A 236 -19.97 23.78 10.55
C ALA A 236 -19.95 23.22 9.11
N ARG A 237 -21.17 23.12 8.56
CA ARG A 237 -21.57 22.78 7.18
C ARG A 237 -20.56 23.20 6.11
N GLU A 238 -19.97 22.22 5.43
CA GLU A 238 -19.65 22.36 4.02
C GLU A 238 -19.75 20.99 3.33
N ALA A 239 -20.64 20.91 2.34
CA ALA A 239 -20.94 19.68 1.62
C ALA A 239 -19.97 19.56 0.44
N ILE A 240 -19.17 18.50 0.42
CA ILE A 240 -18.36 18.13 -0.74
C ILE A 240 -18.98 16.86 -1.34
N ARG A 241 -19.46 16.95 -2.59
CA ARG A 241 -19.86 15.79 -3.41
C ARG A 241 -18.69 15.40 -4.31
N PRO A 242 -18.27 14.12 -4.36
CA PRO A 242 -17.42 13.65 -5.44
C PRO A 242 -18.26 12.93 -6.51
N GLU A 243 -18.09 13.38 -7.76
CA GLU A 243 -18.62 12.76 -8.97
C GLU A 243 -17.59 11.74 -9.50
N LEU A 244 -18.06 10.53 -9.82
CA LEU A 244 -17.26 9.43 -10.36
C LEU A 244 -17.26 9.51 -11.88
N VAL A 245 -16.08 9.63 -12.48
CA VAL A 245 -15.88 9.38 -13.92
C VAL A 245 -15.19 8.02 -14.06
N LEU A 246 -15.82 7.13 -14.82
CA LEU A 246 -15.26 5.86 -15.29
C LEU A 246 -15.04 5.99 -16.80
N GLU A 247 -13.89 5.56 -17.29
CA GLU A 247 -13.73 5.17 -18.69
C GLU A 247 -13.08 3.78 -18.78
N PRO A 248 -13.56 2.88 -19.67
CA PRO A 248 -13.00 1.55 -19.86
C PRO A 248 -12.06 1.44 -21.08
N THR A 249 -11.21 0.42 -20.99
CA THR A 249 -10.27 -0.14 -21.97
C THR A 249 -10.90 -0.65 -23.28
N ALA A 250 -10.11 -0.63 -24.36
CA ALA A 250 -10.14 -1.67 -25.40
C ALA A 250 -8.77 -1.80 -26.11
N VAL A 251 -8.32 -3.03 -26.33
CA VAL A 251 -7.18 -3.43 -27.16
C VAL A 251 -7.76 -4.24 -28.33
N GLU A 252 -7.38 -3.93 -29.55
CA GLU A 252 -7.62 -4.75 -30.75
C GLU A 252 -6.29 -5.01 -31.48
N ALA A 253 -6.19 -6.17 -32.13
CA ALA A 253 -5.01 -6.68 -32.82
C ALA A 253 -5.33 -7.11 -34.27
N GLU A 254 -4.24 -7.25 -35.06
CA GLU A 254 -4.04 -7.82 -36.42
C GLU A 254 -3.91 -6.84 -37.61
N PRO A 255 -3.21 -7.18 -38.75
CA PRO A 255 -2.39 -8.36 -39.09
C PRO A 255 -0.95 -8.06 -39.65
N GLU A 256 -0.12 -9.11 -39.76
CA GLU A 256 1.27 -9.10 -40.28
C GLU A 256 1.40 -8.88 -41.81
N ALA A 257 2.37 -8.05 -42.21
CA ALA A 257 2.86 -7.89 -43.58
C ALA A 257 4.35 -8.30 -43.69
N VAL A 258 4.74 -8.78 -44.88
CA VAL A 258 6.06 -9.33 -45.27
C VAL A 258 7.23 -8.47 -44.76
N PRO A 259 8.28 -9.05 -44.13
CA PRO A 259 9.29 -8.26 -43.45
C PRO A 259 10.26 -7.59 -44.43
N ALA A 260 10.40 -6.27 -44.32
CA ALA A 260 11.44 -5.48 -44.98
C ALA A 260 12.85 -5.92 -44.51
N PRO A 261 13.91 -5.74 -45.33
CA PRO A 261 15.28 -6.08 -44.95
C PRO A 261 15.70 -5.28 -43.70
N THR A 262 16.11 -6.00 -42.65
CA THR A 262 16.51 -5.40 -41.37
C THR A 262 18.02 -5.23 -41.28
N LEU A 263 18.45 -4.24 -40.48
CA LEU A 263 19.86 -4.01 -40.14
C LEU A 263 20.50 -5.22 -39.45
N GLN A 264 19.72 -6.00 -38.69
CA GLN A 264 20.14 -7.27 -38.08
C GLN A 264 20.51 -8.31 -39.14
N GLY A 265 19.68 -8.50 -40.16
CA GLY A 265 19.99 -9.43 -41.25
C GLY A 265 21.27 -9.06 -42.01
N PHE A 266 21.54 -7.76 -42.17
CA PHE A 266 22.78 -7.29 -42.78
C PHE A 266 24.01 -7.57 -41.89
N ALA A 267 23.90 -7.34 -40.58
CA ALA A 267 24.97 -7.62 -39.64
C ALA A 267 25.33 -9.12 -39.62
N ASP A 268 24.34 -10.00 -39.64
CA ASP A 268 24.55 -11.46 -39.65
C ASP A 268 25.27 -11.93 -40.94
N LEU A 269 24.92 -11.37 -42.10
CA LEU A 269 25.61 -11.65 -43.37
C LEU A 269 27.07 -11.19 -43.37
N LEU A 270 27.34 -10.00 -42.82
CA LEU A 270 28.69 -9.45 -42.74
C LEU A 270 29.59 -10.28 -41.81
N VAL A 271 29.06 -10.68 -40.66
CA VAL A 271 29.77 -11.51 -39.68
C VAL A 271 30.02 -12.91 -40.24
N GLY A 272 29.05 -13.48 -40.96
CA GLY A 272 29.20 -14.79 -41.62
C GLY A 272 30.27 -14.78 -42.72
N ARG A 273 30.36 -13.69 -43.51
CA ARG A 273 31.29 -13.61 -44.65
C ARG A 273 32.69 -13.15 -44.27
N TYR A 274 32.84 -12.39 -43.18
CA TYR A 274 34.12 -11.88 -42.67
C TYR A 274 34.29 -12.12 -41.16
N PRO A 275 34.30 -13.40 -40.72
CA PRO A 275 34.38 -13.74 -39.31
C PRO A 275 35.66 -13.18 -38.68
N GLY A 276 35.53 -12.61 -37.49
CA GLY A 276 36.64 -12.04 -36.72
C GLY A 276 37.21 -10.71 -37.23
N ARG A 277 36.68 -10.15 -38.34
CA ARG A 277 37.13 -8.85 -38.87
C ARG A 277 36.18 -7.70 -38.57
N ILE A 278 34.89 -8.00 -38.35
CA ILE A 278 33.86 -7.04 -37.96
C ILE A 278 33.81 -6.98 -36.44
N LEU A 279 33.91 -5.77 -35.86
CA LEU A 279 33.94 -5.55 -34.42
C LEU A 279 32.66 -4.90 -33.88
N LEU A 280 32.02 -4.04 -34.68
CA LEU A 280 30.77 -3.37 -34.31
C LEU A 280 29.93 -3.09 -35.57
N VAL A 281 28.62 -3.30 -35.50
CA VAL A 281 27.65 -2.81 -36.50
C VAL A 281 26.52 -2.10 -35.76
N ARG A 282 26.28 -0.83 -36.10
CA ARG A 282 25.17 -0.03 -35.53
C ARG A 282 24.69 1.01 -36.52
N GLN A 283 23.54 1.62 -36.25
CA GLN A 283 23.12 2.82 -36.96
C GLN A 283 24.02 4.00 -36.53
N ALA A 284 24.46 4.80 -37.49
CA ALA A 284 25.26 5.98 -37.26
C ALA A 284 24.38 7.08 -36.62
N PRO A 285 24.88 7.82 -35.62
CA PRO A 285 24.14 8.93 -35.02
C PRO A 285 23.85 10.01 -36.06
N GLN A 286 22.64 10.59 -36.03
CA GLN A 286 22.29 11.69 -36.92
C GLN A 286 23.17 12.91 -36.62
N LEU A 287 24.01 13.29 -37.58
CA LEU A 287 24.74 14.55 -37.53
C LEU A 287 23.81 15.68 -37.99
N PRO A 288 23.89 16.89 -37.40
CA PRO A 288 22.94 18.00 -37.63
C PRO A 288 22.79 18.50 -39.09
N SER A 289 23.58 17.98 -40.03
CA SER A 289 23.67 18.46 -41.40
C SER A 289 23.67 17.34 -42.46
N ALA A 290 23.20 16.14 -42.13
CA ALA A 290 23.09 15.02 -43.08
C ALA A 290 21.62 14.60 -43.31
N PRO A 291 21.25 14.14 -44.52
CA PRO A 291 19.87 13.73 -44.83
C PRO A 291 19.39 12.58 -43.93
N ALA A 292 18.07 12.53 -43.69
CA ALA A 292 17.39 11.76 -42.64
C ALA A 292 17.40 10.23 -42.78
N ASP A 293 18.10 9.69 -43.79
CA ASP A 293 18.16 8.24 -44.02
C ASP A 293 19.40 7.68 -43.31
N GLY A 294 19.16 6.97 -42.21
CA GLY A 294 20.16 6.60 -41.22
C GLY A 294 21.32 5.77 -41.78
N ASN A 295 22.49 6.41 -41.87
CA ASN A 295 23.75 5.77 -42.25
C ASN A 295 24.09 4.61 -41.31
N VAL A 296 24.80 3.59 -41.78
CA VAL A 296 25.27 2.44 -40.99
C VAL A 296 26.74 2.62 -40.65
N LEU A 297 27.07 2.52 -39.35
CA LEU A 297 28.44 2.52 -38.85
C LEU A 297 28.93 1.09 -38.63
N VAL A 298 30.01 0.74 -39.32
CA VAL A 298 30.71 -0.54 -39.16
C VAL A 298 32.13 -0.29 -38.68
N VAL A 299 32.52 -0.92 -37.58
CA VAL A 299 33.89 -0.89 -37.05
C VAL A 299 34.57 -2.20 -37.37
N VAL A 300 35.76 -2.13 -37.96
CA VAL A 300 36.58 -3.30 -38.32
C VAL A 300 37.89 -3.32 -37.54
N ASP A 301 38.49 -4.50 -37.43
CA ASP A 301 39.77 -4.69 -36.74
C ASP A 301 40.91 -3.93 -37.44
N ARG A 302 41.13 -4.17 -38.76
CA ARG A 302 42.21 -3.51 -39.54
C ARG A 302 41.89 -3.38 -41.05
N GLY A 303 42.38 -2.31 -41.66
CA GLY A 303 42.42 -2.04 -43.09
C GLY A 303 41.07 -1.71 -43.74
N PRO A 304 40.32 -0.68 -43.30
CA PRO A 304 38.96 -0.38 -43.73
C PRO A 304 38.90 -0.04 -45.22
N ALA A 305 39.94 0.62 -45.76
CA ALA A 305 40.02 0.98 -47.18
C ALA A 305 39.93 -0.23 -48.13
N LYS A 306 40.44 -1.40 -47.72
CA LYS A 306 40.41 -2.63 -48.53
C LYS A 306 39.07 -3.40 -48.43
N LEU A 307 38.29 -3.13 -47.39
CA LEU A 307 37.00 -3.77 -47.10
C LEU A 307 35.80 -2.93 -47.56
N ARG A 308 35.96 -1.60 -47.68
CA ARG A 308 34.90 -0.66 -48.05
C ARG A 308 34.11 -1.10 -49.28
N SER A 309 34.77 -1.32 -50.41
CA SER A 309 34.09 -1.69 -51.66
C SER A 309 33.31 -3.01 -51.54
N LYS A 310 33.82 -3.98 -50.78
CA LYS A 310 33.16 -5.28 -50.57
C LYS A 310 31.94 -5.18 -49.65
N VAL A 311 32.02 -4.34 -48.61
CA VAL A 311 30.91 -4.10 -47.68
C VAL A 311 29.82 -3.27 -48.34
N GLU A 312 30.17 -2.30 -49.19
CA GLU A 312 29.21 -1.50 -49.98
C GLU A 312 28.46 -2.38 -51.00
N THR A 313 29.14 -3.30 -51.69
CA THR A 313 28.46 -4.25 -52.60
C THR A 313 27.47 -5.14 -51.84
N LEU A 314 27.85 -5.68 -50.68
CA LEU A 314 26.95 -6.50 -49.86
C LEU A 314 25.76 -5.71 -49.29
N LEU A 315 25.97 -4.42 -48.96
CA LEU A 315 24.90 -3.55 -48.50
C LEU A 315 23.89 -3.29 -49.62
N ASN A 316 24.37 -3.03 -50.84
CA ASN A 316 23.50 -2.83 -52.01
C ASN A 316 22.75 -4.12 -52.39
N GLU A 317 23.39 -5.29 -52.32
CA GLU A 317 22.75 -6.58 -52.58
C GLU A 317 21.67 -6.92 -51.53
N HIS A 318 21.90 -6.60 -50.25
CA HIS A 318 20.95 -6.90 -49.16
C HIS A 318 19.70 -6.02 -49.18
N TYR A 319 19.85 -4.74 -49.56
CA TYR A 319 18.72 -3.80 -49.63
C TYR A 319 18.02 -3.81 -51.00
N GLY A 320 18.64 -4.30 -52.08
CA GLY A 320 17.96 -4.54 -53.37
C GLY A 320 17.19 -3.32 -53.89
N ASP A 321 15.87 -3.45 -54.02
CA ASP A 321 14.95 -2.39 -54.49
C ASP A 321 14.60 -1.33 -53.40
N PHE A 322 15.09 -1.49 -52.17
CA PHE A 322 14.87 -0.55 -51.05
C PHE A 322 15.97 0.53 -50.98
N PRO A 323 15.66 1.73 -50.45
CA PRO A 323 16.64 2.81 -50.33
C PRO A 323 17.83 2.38 -49.48
N THR A 324 19.04 2.45 -50.05
CA THR A 324 20.25 1.93 -49.42
C THR A 324 20.87 2.98 -48.47
N PRO A 325 21.13 2.65 -47.19
CA PRO A 325 21.73 3.59 -46.26
C PRO A 325 23.21 3.82 -46.58
N GLY A 326 23.76 5.00 -46.25
CA GLY A 326 25.18 5.28 -46.45
C GLY A 326 26.08 4.53 -45.47
N LEU A 327 27.25 4.05 -45.92
CA LEU A 327 28.19 3.28 -45.10
C LEU A 327 29.30 4.16 -44.50
N LEU A 328 29.44 4.14 -43.18
CA LEU A 328 30.57 4.70 -42.46
C LEU A 328 31.44 3.56 -41.90
N LEU A 329 32.58 3.29 -42.55
CA LEU A 329 33.50 2.22 -42.17
C LEU A 329 34.77 2.79 -41.53
N MET A 330 35.11 2.37 -40.31
CA MET A 330 36.29 2.83 -39.57
C MET A 330 36.99 1.73 -38.75
N GLU A 331 38.21 1.99 -38.31
CA GLU A 331 38.95 1.10 -37.41
C GLU A 331 38.63 1.38 -35.94
N GLN A 332 39.01 0.44 -35.06
CA GLN A 332 38.80 0.52 -33.62
C GLN A 332 39.37 1.80 -32.98
N GLU A 333 40.55 2.24 -33.41
CA GLU A 333 41.21 3.44 -32.88
C GLU A 333 40.47 4.72 -33.28
N GLY A 334 40.00 4.78 -34.53
CA GLY A 334 39.17 5.87 -35.04
C GLY A 334 37.82 5.98 -34.31
N TYR A 335 37.19 4.83 -34.02
CA TYR A 335 35.95 4.80 -33.23
C TYR A 335 36.18 5.31 -31.81
N ARG A 336 37.27 4.88 -31.14
CA ARG A 336 37.61 5.36 -29.79
C ARG A 336 37.85 6.87 -29.74
N ALA A 337 38.57 7.42 -30.72
CA ALA A 337 38.80 8.85 -30.81
C ALA A 337 37.50 9.64 -31.04
N LEU A 338 36.62 9.12 -31.92
CA LEU A 338 35.33 9.75 -32.20
C LEU A 338 34.38 9.71 -30.99
N SER A 339 34.33 8.59 -30.25
CA SER A 339 33.54 8.49 -29.01
C SER A 339 34.05 9.42 -27.91
N ALA A 340 35.38 9.57 -27.77
CA ALA A 340 35.98 10.49 -26.81
C ALA A 340 35.67 11.96 -27.13
N LEU A 341 35.75 12.34 -28.41
CA LEU A 341 35.48 13.71 -28.88
C LEU A 341 33.99 14.10 -28.78
N THR A 342 33.09 13.13 -28.91
CA THR A 342 31.64 13.35 -28.84
C THR A 342 31.09 13.21 -27.42
N GLY A 343 31.93 13.00 -26.40
CA GLY A 343 31.55 13.04 -24.99
C GLY A 343 30.44 12.06 -24.59
N GLY A 344 30.36 10.89 -25.25
CA GLY A 344 29.30 9.91 -25.01
C GLY A 344 27.95 10.27 -25.63
N VAL A 345 27.83 11.37 -26.39
CA VAL A 345 26.61 11.73 -27.14
C VAL A 345 26.28 10.66 -28.18
N MET A 346 27.30 9.97 -28.73
CA MET A 346 27.12 8.78 -29.58
C MET A 346 26.44 7.58 -28.87
N GLU A 347 26.45 7.54 -27.54
CA GLU A 347 25.79 6.50 -26.73
C GLU A 347 24.41 6.94 -26.23
N GLN A 348 24.15 8.25 -26.17
CA GLN A 348 22.89 8.82 -25.69
C GLN A 348 21.87 9.13 -26.80
N THR A 349 22.28 9.17 -28.08
CA THR A 349 21.35 9.36 -29.21
C THR A 349 20.56 8.09 -29.50
N ALA A 350 19.38 8.03 -28.90
CA ALA A 350 18.18 7.26 -29.26
C ALA A 350 18.32 5.73 -29.45
N GLY A 351 18.12 4.98 -28.35
CA GLY A 351 17.25 3.78 -28.33
C GLY A 351 17.66 2.50 -29.09
N LEU A 352 18.75 2.47 -29.86
CA LEU A 352 19.15 1.29 -30.64
C LEU A 352 20.54 0.80 -30.19
N ALA A 353 20.55 -0.27 -29.40
CA ALA A 353 21.75 -1.03 -29.04
C ALA A 353 22.51 -1.48 -30.31
N PRO A 354 23.85 -1.68 -30.24
CA PRO A 354 24.59 -2.19 -31.40
C PRO A 354 24.02 -3.54 -31.82
N VAL A 355 23.72 -3.65 -33.11
CA VAL A 355 23.13 -4.84 -33.75
C VAL A 355 24.10 -6.02 -33.71
N TYR A 356 25.41 -5.72 -33.70
CA TYR A 356 26.46 -6.70 -33.48
C TYR A 356 27.66 -6.05 -32.77
N GLN A 357 28.24 -6.74 -31.78
CA GLN A 357 29.47 -6.36 -31.10
C GLN A 357 30.33 -7.60 -30.80
N ALA A 358 31.61 -7.55 -31.18
CA ALA A 358 32.54 -8.65 -30.93
C ALA A 358 33.09 -8.63 -29.48
N PRO A 359 33.28 -9.80 -28.84
CA PRO A 359 33.70 -9.92 -27.43
C PRO A 359 35.12 -9.42 -27.10
N ALA A 360 35.91 -9.02 -28.12
CA ALA A 360 37.25 -8.45 -27.96
C ALA A 360 37.26 -6.96 -27.59
N ILE A 361 36.08 -6.32 -27.47
CA ILE A 361 35.94 -4.98 -26.87
C ILE A 361 35.58 -5.17 -25.40
N PRO A 362 36.42 -4.76 -24.43
CA PRO A 362 36.10 -4.89 -23.01
C PRO A 362 34.83 -4.08 -22.71
N ALA A 363 33.82 -4.72 -22.10
CA ALA A 363 32.74 -4.00 -21.45
C ALA A 363 33.32 -3.19 -20.27
N PRO A 364 32.85 -1.95 -20.03
CA PRO A 364 33.17 -1.24 -18.79
C PRO A 364 32.66 -2.08 -17.60
N ALA A 365 33.29 -1.92 -16.43
CA ALA A 365 33.05 -2.71 -15.21
C ALA A 365 31.58 -3.15 -15.06
N ARG A 366 31.37 -4.47 -14.93
CA ARG A 366 30.11 -5.22 -15.09
C ARG A 366 28.85 -4.39 -14.78
N ASP A 367 28.13 -4.04 -15.84
CA ASP A 367 26.80 -3.43 -15.79
C ASP A 367 25.83 -4.22 -14.87
N ASP A 368 26.03 -5.54 -14.76
CA ASP A 368 25.30 -6.43 -13.85
C ASP A 368 25.67 -6.24 -12.37
N GLU A 369 26.94 -5.98 -12.05
CA GLU A 369 27.39 -5.72 -10.67
C GLU A 369 26.94 -4.33 -10.20
N ARG A 370 26.98 -3.33 -11.08
CA ARG A 370 26.41 -2.00 -10.81
C ARG A 370 24.89 -2.07 -10.64
N LYS A 371 24.17 -2.77 -11.51
CA LYS A 371 22.72 -3.00 -11.37
C LYS A 371 22.40 -3.79 -10.10
N ALA A 372 23.21 -4.77 -9.71
CA ALA A 372 23.04 -5.51 -8.47
C ALA A 372 23.25 -4.63 -7.23
N LEU A 373 24.29 -3.79 -7.25
CA LEU A 373 24.57 -2.79 -6.22
C LEU A 373 23.44 -1.76 -6.11
N GLU A 374 22.99 -1.18 -7.21
CA GLU A 374 21.86 -0.24 -7.24
C GLU A 374 20.57 -0.88 -6.71
N ARG A 375 20.29 -2.14 -7.09
CA ARG A 375 19.15 -2.90 -6.55
C ARG A 375 19.28 -3.16 -5.05
N ARG A 376 20.50 -3.35 -4.54
CA ARG A 376 20.79 -3.56 -3.12
C ARG A 376 20.56 -2.28 -2.33
N LEU A 377 21.12 -1.16 -2.79
CA LEU A 377 20.97 0.16 -2.18
C LEU A 377 19.50 0.63 -2.18
N ARG A 378 18.77 0.42 -3.29
CA ARG A 378 17.32 0.72 -3.34
C ARG A 378 16.51 -0.10 -2.34
N ARG A 379 16.84 -1.38 -2.15
CA ARG A 379 16.18 -2.26 -1.17
C ARG A 379 16.46 -1.81 0.26
N ALA A 380 17.71 -1.48 0.57
CA ALA A 380 18.12 -0.97 1.87
C ALA A 380 17.42 0.36 2.21
N ASN A 381 17.39 1.32 1.27
CA ASN A 381 16.67 2.59 1.43
C ASN A 381 15.18 2.39 1.72
N LYS A 382 14.51 1.49 0.98
CA LYS A 382 13.11 1.16 1.26
C LYS A 382 12.91 0.59 2.68
N GLY A 383 13.88 -0.19 3.17
CA GLY A 383 13.92 -0.67 4.55
C GLY A 383 14.06 0.46 5.57
N PHE A 384 14.98 1.40 5.33
CA PHE A 384 15.17 2.59 6.17
C PHE A 384 13.96 3.51 6.18
N ASP A 385 13.31 3.72 5.04
CA ASP A 385 12.07 4.52 4.96
C ASP A 385 10.93 3.87 5.73
N THR A 386 10.87 2.53 5.71
CA THR A 386 9.89 1.79 6.52
C THR A 386 10.22 1.89 8.00
N ALA A 387 11.50 1.79 8.38
CA ALA A 387 11.96 1.98 9.76
C ALA A 387 11.62 3.39 10.27
N ASP A 388 11.90 4.43 9.48
CA ASP A 388 11.62 5.83 9.78
C ASP A 388 10.11 6.08 9.97
N LYS A 389 9.25 5.50 9.12
CA LYS A 389 7.79 5.54 9.31
C LYS A 389 7.34 4.91 10.63
N ARG A 390 7.95 3.78 11.04
CA ARG A 390 7.62 3.12 12.32
C ARG A 390 8.17 3.89 13.52
N LEU A 391 9.32 4.53 13.37
CA LEU A 391 9.93 5.35 14.40
C LEU A 391 9.14 6.64 14.63
N LYS A 392 8.68 7.29 13.55
CA LYS A 392 7.74 8.42 13.62
C LYS A 392 6.44 8.03 14.33
N LEU A 393 5.91 6.83 14.07
CA LEU A 393 4.77 6.31 14.83
C LEU A 393 5.10 6.17 16.33
N ALA A 394 6.27 5.66 16.69
CA ALA A 394 6.72 5.57 18.09
C ALA A 394 6.79 6.94 18.77
N SER A 395 7.38 7.94 18.10
CA SER A 395 7.44 9.32 18.60
C SER A 395 6.06 9.92 18.78
N VAL A 396 5.14 9.67 17.84
CA VAL A 396 3.75 10.15 17.92
C VAL A 396 2.99 9.49 19.08
N VAL A 397 3.19 8.19 19.32
CA VAL A 397 2.57 7.46 20.44
C VAL A 397 3.10 7.98 21.78
N LEU A 398 4.41 8.20 21.88
CA LEU A 398 5.04 8.74 23.10
C LEU A 398 4.57 10.16 23.41
N GLN A 399 4.56 11.04 22.41
CA GLN A 399 4.02 12.40 22.51
C GLN A 399 2.51 12.41 22.81
N GLY A 400 1.81 11.34 22.43
CA GLY A 400 0.40 11.12 22.74
C GLY A 400 0.12 10.71 24.20
N GLY A 401 1.15 10.46 25.02
CA GLY A 401 1.01 10.10 26.43
C GLY A 401 0.74 8.63 26.70
N PHE A 402 1.11 7.73 25.78
CA PHE A 402 0.91 6.27 25.89
C PHE A 402 2.26 5.52 25.88
N PRO A 403 3.11 5.66 26.92
CA PRO A 403 4.44 5.04 26.95
C PRO A 403 4.41 3.51 26.83
N GLU A 404 3.34 2.85 27.28
CA GLU A 404 3.11 1.40 27.16
C GLU A 404 2.96 0.93 25.70
N GLU A 405 2.44 1.76 24.81
CA GLU A 405 2.21 1.40 23.40
C GLU A 405 3.43 1.67 22.50
N VAL A 406 4.46 2.36 23.01
CA VAL A 406 5.65 2.76 22.25
C VAL A 406 6.56 1.57 21.90
N MET A 407 6.56 0.53 22.73
CA MET A 407 7.52 -0.57 22.64
C MET A 407 7.39 -1.36 21.33
N ARG A 408 6.15 -1.58 20.86
CA ARG A 408 5.90 -2.32 19.62
C ARG A 408 6.37 -1.56 18.36
N PRO A 409 6.00 -0.28 18.15
CA PRO A 409 6.55 0.54 17.08
C PRO A 409 8.08 0.67 17.10
N VAL A 410 8.69 0.89 18.28
CA VAL A 410 10.16 0.96 18.42
C VAL A 410 10.81 -0.36 17.99
N ARG A 411 10.27 -1.50 18.44
CA ARG A 411 10.75 -2.82 18.05
C ARG A 411 10.66 -3.05 16.54
N GLN A 412 9.55 -2.65 15.93
CA GLN A 412 9.37 -2.74 14.48
C GLN A 412 10.37 -1.86 13.73
N ALA A 413 10.56 -0.61 14.16
CA ALA A 413 11.56 0.29 13.59
C ALA A 413 12.97 -0.29 13.68
N LEU A 414 13.31 -0.86 14.84
CA LEU A 414 14.60 -1.52 15.07
C LEU A 414 14.80 -2.75 14.15
N ALA A 415 13.77 -3.58 13.97
CA ALA A 415 13.84 -4.73 13.06
C ALA A 415 14.10 -4.30 11.61
N TRP A 416 13.30 -3.35 11.10
CA TRP A 416 13.45 -2.83 9.76
C TRP A 416 14.83 -2.16 9.55
N SER A 417 15.31 -1.41 10.53
CA SER A 417 16.62 -0.73 10.47
C SER A 417 17.78 -1.73 10.44
N LEU A 418 17.79 -2.74 11.32
CA LEU A 418 18.85 -3.75 11.34
C LEU A 418 18.84 -4.62 10.09
N ASN A 419 17.66 -5.03 9.60
CA ASN A 419 17.59 -5.80 8.37
C ASN A 419 17.95 -4.96 7.13
N ALA A 420 17.69 -3.64 7.13
CA ALA A 420 18.16 -2.74 6.09
C ALA A 420 19.70 -2.65 6.07
N HIS A 421 20.36 -2.54 7.24
CA HIS A 421 21.83 -2.62 7.33
C HIS A 421 22.37 -3.94 6.80
N LEU A 422 21.76 -5.07 7.18
CA LEU A 422 22.18 -6.38 6.67
C LEU A 422 22.01 -6.49 5.15
N SER A 423 20.95 -5.88 4.60
CA SER A 423 20.71 -5.87 3.15
C SER A 423 21.75 -5.08 2.36
N LEU A 424 22.48 -4.16 2.99
CA LEU A 424 23.60 -3.45 2.34
C LEU A 424 24.78 -4.38 2.04
N PHE A 425 24.91 -5.50 2.76
CA PHE A 425 26.10 -6.35 2.66
C PHE A 425 25.77 -7.80 2.29
N LYS A 426 24.50 -8.20 2.36
CA LYS A 426 24.02 -9.52 1.97
C LYS A 426 22.78 -9.43 1.09
N GLU A 427 22.57 -10.44 0.26
CA GLU A 427 21.36 -10.59 -0.54
C GLU A 427 20.16 -11.03 0.32
N ARG A 428 19.70 -10.12 1.18
CA ARG A 428 18.55 -10.32 2.05
C ARG A 428 17.60 -9.14 1.92
N ALA A 429 16.30 -9.41 1.83
CA ALA A 429 15.28 -8.37 1.86
C ALA A 429 15.07 -7.88 3.31
N PRO A 430 14.89 -6.57 3.52
CA PRO A 430 14.51 -6.07 4.83
C PRO A 430 13.11 -6.59 5.22
N ASP A 431 12.97 -7.01 6.48
CA ASP A 431 11.74 -7.58 7.04
C ASP A 431 11.47 -7.03 8.45
N ASP A 432 10.30 -7.38 9.00
CA ASP A 432 9.84 -6.94 10.33
C ASP A 432 10.30 -7.85 11.49
N LYS A 433 11.11 -8.89 11.20
CA LYS A 433 11.61 -9.84 12.19
C LYS A 433 12.97 -9.39 12.69
N LEU A 434 13.11 -9.27 14.02
CA LEU A 434 14.40 -8.91 14.60
C LEU A 434 15.47 -9.96 14.25
N PRO A 435 16.63 -9.55 13.69
CA PRO A 435 17.74 -10.46 13.45
C PRO A 435 18.38 -10.90 14.77
N SER A 436 18.98 -12.10 14.80
CA SER A 436 19.60 -12.62 16.02
C SER A 436 20.81 -11.76 16.46
N PRO A 437 21.10 -11.65 17.77
CA PRO A 437 22.27 -10.91 18.27
C PRO A 437 23.59 -11.36 17.64
N ARG A 438 23.78 -12.67 17.49
CA ARG A 438 24.98 -13.24 16.84
C ARG A 438 25.15 -12.77 15.39
N LEU A 439 24.05 -12.62 14.66
CA LEU A 439 24.09 -12.14 13.27
C LEU A 439 24.42 -10.65 13.20
N VAL A 440 23.84 -9.84 14.09
CA VAL A 440 24.16 -8.41 14.19
C VAL A 440 25.63 -8.20 14.56
N GLU A 441 26.12 -8.97 15.54
CA GLU A 441 27.52 -8.91 15.97
C GLU A 441 28.48 -9.28 14.83
N ALA A 442 28.26 -10.42 14.18
CA ALA A 442 29.15 -10.92 13.13
C ALA A 442 29.19 -10.03 11.89
N GLU A 443 28.06 -9.41 11.52
CA GLU A 443 27.91 -8.74 10.22
C GLU A 443 27.93 -7.21 10.31
N LEU A 444 27.60 -6.63 11.46
CA LEU A 444 27.51 -5.17 11.61
C LEU A 444 28.54 -4.63 12.61
N VAL A 445 28.73 -5.30 13.75
CA VAL A 445 29.60 -4.79 14.83
C VAL A 445 31.06 -5.19 14.63
N ALA A 446 31.36 -6.48 14.47
CA ALA A 446 32.73 -6.97 14.29
C ALA A 446 33.44 -6.39 13.05
N PRO A 447 32.75 -6.15 11.91
CA PRO A 447 33.33 -5.45 10.77
C PRO A 447 33.44 -3.92 10.93
N GLY A 448 32.99 -3.35 12.05
CA GLY A 448 33.04 -1.90 12.31
C GLY A 448 31.99 -1.07 11.57
N ARG A 449 30.94 -1.68 11.02
CA ARG A 449 29.87 -0.99 10.26
C ARG A 449 28.89 -0.27 11.17
N VAL A 450 28.70 -0.77 12.40
CA VAL A 450 27.95 -0.11 13.47
C VAL A 450 28.90 0.08 14.66
N PRO A 451 29.06 1.31 15.18
CA PRO A 451 29.92 1.57 16.34
C PRO A 451 29.52 0.72 17.55
N THR A 452 30.50 0.24 18.30
CA THR A 452 30.29 -0.64 19.47
C THR A 452 29.40 -0.01 20.55
N ASP A 453 29.49 1.32 20.76
CA ASP A 453 28.60 2.05 21.67
C ASP A 453 27.14 2.04 21.20
N LEU A 454 26.91 2.28 19.91
CA LEU A 454 25.57 2.25 19.32
C LEU A 454 25.00 0.83 19.34
N ALA A 455 25.82 -0.18 19.08
CA ALA A 455 25.43 -1.60 19.18
C ALA A 455 24.98 -1.98 20.60
N ALA A 456 25.71 -1.53 21.63
CA ALA A 456 25.34 -1.77 23.03
C ALA A 456 24.01 -1.08 23.40
N ARG A 457 23.75 0.13 22.88
CA ARG A 457 22.46 0.81 23.05
C ARG A 457 21.34 0.08 22.31
N VAL A 458 21.58 -0.39 21.09
CA VAL A 458 20.64 -1.19 20.30
C VAL A 458 20.24 -2.49 21.00
N ASP A 459 21.21 -3.20 21.59
CA ASP A 459 20.92 -4.44 22.34
C ASP A 459 20.12 -4.17 23.62
N ARG A 460 20.35 -3.03 24.29
CA ARG A 460 19.49 -2.58 25.40
C ARG A 460 18.04 -2.33 24.93
N VAL A 461 17.84 -1.61 23.83
CA VAL A 461 16.50 -1.38 23.25
C VAL A 461 15.82 -2.71 22.89
N ARG A 462 16.57 -3.63 22.30
CA ARG A 462 16.07 -4.97 21.94
C ARG A 462 15.61 -5.77 23.15
N ALA A 463 16.39 -5.81 24.22
CA ALA A 463 16.04 -6.55 25.43
C ALA A 463 14.79 -5.98 26.09
N LEU A 464 14.70 -4.65 26.19
CA LEU A 464 13.60 -3.97 26.87
C LEU A 464 12.29 -3.96 26.06
N THR A 465 12.36 -4.12 24.73
CA THR A 465 11.18 -4.21 23.85
C THR A 465 10.75 -5.64 23.53
N ALA A 466 11.37 -6.65 24.16
CA ALA A 466 10.97 -8.04 23.98
C ALA A 466 9.55 -8.28 24.55
N PRO A 467 8.69 -9.05 23.86
CA PRO A 467 7.40 -9.42 24.41
C PRO A 467 7.61 -10.33 25.65
N PRO A 468 6.78 -10.19 26.70
CA PRO A 468 6.87 -11.05 27.87
C PRO A 468 6.65 -12.53 27.49
N ALA A 469 7.29 -13.44 28.21
CA ALA A 469 7.03 -14.88 28.07
C ALA A 469 5.58 -15.19 28.49
N GLU A 470 4.99 -16.28 27.99
CA GLU A 470 3.57 -16.64 28.19
C GLU A 470 3.16 -16.75 29.68
N ASP A 471 4.11 -16.80 30.61
CA ASP A 471 3.93 -16.98 32.06
C ASP A 471 4.46 -15.83 32.95
N GLU A 472 4.93 -14.70 32.38
CA GLU A 472 5.50 -13.57 33.15
C GLU A 472 4.51 -12.40 33.30
N GLU A 473 4.46 -11.80 34.51
CA GLU A 473 3.71 -10.56 34.76
C GLU A 473 4.20 -9.42 33.83
N GLU A 474 3.25 -8.68 33.25
CA GLU A 474 3.54 -7.58 32.32
C GLU A 474 4.42 -6.53 33.02
N ALA A 475 5.67 -6.38 32.55
CA ALA A 475 6.64 -5.47 33.13
C ALA A 475 6.09 -4.03 33.16
N PRO A 476 6.42 -3.23 34.19
CA PRO A 476 5.95 -1.86 34.28
C PRO A 476 6.36 -1.05 33.02
N PRO A 477 5.50 -0.17 32.51
CA PRO A 477 5.76 0.57 31.28
C PRO A 477 7.04 1.42 31.44
N PRO A 478 7.81 1.60 30.36
CA PRO A 478 9.02 2.42 30.40
C PRO A 478 8.69 3.86 30.81
N SER A 479 9.62 4.53 31.50
CA SER A 479 9.52 5.97 31.70
C SER A 479 9.56 6.70 30.35
N VAL A 480 9.00 7.91 30.29
CA VAL A 480 9.02 8.74 29.08
C VAL A 480 10.46 8.98 28.61
N GLU A 481 11.37 9.29 29.53
CA GLU A 481 12.80 9.46 29.25
C GLU A 481 13.45 8.20 28.64
N ALA A 482 13.08 7.00 29.14
CA ALA A 482 13.59 5.75 28.58
C ALA A 482 13.08 5.52 27.15
N ALA A 483 11.80 5.81 26.90
CA ALA A 483 11.20 5.69 25.57
C ALA A 483 11.78 6.69 24.56
N GLU A 484 12.08 7.93 24.98
CA GLU A 484 12.81 8.92 24.17
C GLU A 484 14.23 8.45 23.84
N GLY A 485 14.91 7.85 24.82
CA GLY A 485 16.23 7.23 24.62
C GLY A 485 16.22 6.08 23.60
N PHE A 486 15.17 5.26 23.59
CA PHE A 486 15.01 4.20 22.59
C PHE A 486 14.81 4.75 21.19
N ILE A 487 13.94 5.76 21.05
CA ILE A 487 13.67 6.42 19.76
C ILE A 487 14.96 7.02 19.20
N THR A 488 15.70 7.74 20.05
CA THR A 488 16.98 8.37 19.68
C THR A 488 18.00 7.33 19.20
N THR A 489 18.12 6.21 19.91
CA THR A 489 19.02 5.11 19.54
C THR A 489 18.68 4.51 18.17
N VAL A 490 17.39 4.31 17.87
CA VAL A 490 16.97 3.76 16.58
C VAL A 490 17.12 4.80 15.46
N GLN A 491 16.93 6.09 15.75
CA GLN A 491 17.17 7.19 14.81
C GLN A 491 18.64 7.25 14.38
N GLU A 492 19.56 7.24 15.35
CA GLU A 492 21.01 7.21 15.09
C GLU A 492 21.41 6.01 14.21
N LEU A 493 20.80 4.86 14.43
CA LEU A 493 21.02 3.69 13.58
C LEU A 493 20.52 3.93 12.15
N ILE A 494 19.33 4.50 11.95
CA ILE A 494 18.80 4.80 10.61
C ILE A 494 19.70 5.80 9.87
N ASP A 495 20.16 6.84 10.56
CA ASP A 495 20.99 7.89 9.97
C ASP A 495 22.35 7.35 9.53
N LEU A 496 22.99 6.52 10.35
CA LEU A 496 24.21 5.78 9.98
C LEU A 496 24.01 4.93 8.71
N GLY A 497 22.89 4.24 8.61
CA GLY A 497 22.54 3.44 7.45
C GLY A 497 22.37 4.26 6.17
N ARG A 498 21.79 5.45 6.27
CA ARG A 498 21.63 6.40 5.16
C ARG A 498 22.96 7.00 4.72
N GLU A 499 23.86 7.29 5.65
CA GLU A 499 25.22 7.75 5.34
C GLU A 499 26.00 6.69 4.56
N LEU A 500 25.93 5.42 4.98
CA LEU A 500 26.56 4.30 4.27
C LEU A 500 26.01 4.14 2.85
N VAL A 501 24.70 4.30 2.65
CA VAL A 501 24.10 4.28 1.31
C VAL A 501 24.60 5.44 0.45
N ALA A 502 24.70 6.64 1.03
CA ALA A 502 25.20 7.81 0.32
C ALA A 502 26.68 7.66 -0.08
N GLN A 503 27.50 7.03 0.78
CA GLN A 503 28.91 6.73 0.50
C GLN A 503 29.11 5.69 -0.59
N GLU A 504 28.24 4.67 -0.71
CA GLU A 504 28.32 3.67 -1.79
C GLU A 504 27.68 4.14 -3.12
N MET A 505 26.97 5.27 -3.13
CA MET A 505 26.38 5.89 -4.33
C MET A 505 27.31 6.89 -5.03
N LEU A 506 28.31 7.42 -4.32
CA LEU A 506 29.35 8.34 -4.80
C LEU A 506 30.52 7.57 -5.40
#